data_AF-A0A3D0I6V7-F1
#
_entry.id   AF-A0A3D0I6V7-F1
#
_cell.length_a   1.000
_cell.length_b   1.000
_cell.length_c   1.000
_cell.angle_alpha   90.00
_cell.angle_beta   90.00
_cell.angle_gamma   90.00
#
_symmetry.space_group_name_H-M   'P 1'
#
loop_
_entity.id
_entity.type
_entity.pdbx_description
1 polymer ?
#
loop_
_entity_poly.entity_id
_entity_poly.type
_entity_poly.pdbx_seq_one_letter_code
_entity_poly.pdbx_strand_id
1 'polypeptide(L)'
;MSNRSLFIMVSLFCMLTAIVARGDSNERSSQDEGIEFKSTITVSDDAIERAQYIVDQMLSNASAIREKMKAIGFKVEIIGKDQVLSDLPDYSNLKGKTTLDGRDYDKGTRGVGSKKLCSVGEENLLCLPGQRYRDEDVLVHEFSHSIMAHLDVSTQAMIDLAYENASESKLYPDGIYMMRNSREYWAEGTQAWFDVTRRHDVNGGYNTREKLKDHDPQLASLLEQVYGSTRISRYHGCAY
;
A
#
# COMPACT_ATOMS: atom_id res chain seq x y z
N MET A 1 25.07 47.07 22.35
CA MET A 1 25.52 45.67 22.54
C MET A 1 24.53 44.98 23.47
N SER A 2 23.67 44.11 22.94
CA SER A 2 22.88 43.17 23.74
C SER A 2 22.49 42.02 22.82
N ASN A 3 23.22 40.91 22.96
CA ASN A 3 22.99 39.65 22.25
C ASN A 3 21.77 38.95 22.85
N ARG A 4 20.74 38.72 22.04
CA ARG A 4 19.73 37.68 22.32
C ARG A 4 20.12 36.44 21.54
N SER A 5 20.74 35.48 22.22
CA SER A 5 20.99 34.16 21.67
C SER A 5 19.68 33.39 21.58
N LEU A 6 19.31 33.02 20.35
CA LEU A 6 18.17 32.17 20.01
C LEU A 6 18.57 30.72 20.31
N PHE A 7 17.93 30.09 21.30
CA PHE A 7 18.06 28.65 21.55
C PHE A 7 17.22 27.90 20.51
N ILE A 8 17.89 27.18 19.59
CA ILE A 8 17.25 26.22 18.69
C ILE A 8 17.10 24.91 19.47
N MET A 9 15.86 24.56 19.84
CA MET A 9 15.52 23.25 20.37
C MET A 9 15.42 22.29 19.18
N VAL A 10 16.46 21.50 18.93
CA VAL A 10 16.39 20.35 18.04
C VAL A 10 15.70 19.22 18.82
N SER A 11 14.40 19.02 18.58
CA SER A 11 13.70 17.84 19.09
C SER A 11 14.20 16.60 18.35
N LEU A 12 15.02 15.81 19.03
CA LEU A 12 15.41 14.47 18.61
C LEU A 12 14.23 13.54 18.91
N PHE A 13 13.42 13.20 17.90
CA PHE A 13 12.41 12.15 18.03
C PHE A 13 13.13 10.80 18.07
N CYS A 14 13.23 10.23 19.27
CA CYS A 14 13.73 8.88 19.47
C CYS A 14 12.57 7.91 19.25
N MET A 15 12.51 7.26 18.07
CA MET A 15 11.62 6.11 17.86
C MET A 15 12.11 4.97 18.77
N LEU A 16 11.39 4.72 19.87
CA LEU A 16 11.54 3.50 20.64
C LEU A 16 10.79 2.38 19.90
N THR A 17 11.50 1.55 19.15
CA THR A 17 11.00 0.25 18.69
C THR A 17 10.96 -0.71 19.88
N ALA A 18 9.79 -0.84 20.50
CA ALA A 18 9.55 -1.88 21.49
C ALA A 18 9.35 -3.23 20.76
N ILE A 19 10.41 -4.05 20.68
CA ILE A 19 10.31 -5.44 20.23
C ILE A 19 9.65 -6.24 21.36
N VAL A 20 8.36 -6.56 21.21
CA VAL A 20 7.65 -7.47 22.12
C VAL A 20 7.76 -8.88 21.54
N ALA A 21 8.74 -9.66 22.01
CA ALA A 21 8.81 -11.08 21.69
C ALA A 21 7.83 -11.87 22.56
N ARG A 22 6.75 -12.40 21.98
CA ARG A 22 5.98 -13.54 22.53
C ARG A 22 5.04 -14.17 21.50
N GLY A 23 5.34 -15.41 21.10
CA GLY A 23 4.53 -16.30 20.28
C GLY A 23 5.31 -16.82 19.06
N ASP A 24 5.70 -18.10 19.08
CA ASP A 24 6.58 -18.83 18.14
C ASP A 24 7.94 -18.15 17.81
N SER A 25 9.04 -18.88 18.01
CA SER A 25 10.43 -18.36 18.01
C SER A 25 10.91 -17.74 16.68
N ASN A 26 10.04 -17.62 15.68
CA ASN A 26 10.34 -17.13 14.35
C ASN A 26 9.51 -15.90 13.94
N GLU A 27 8.61 -15.38 14.77
CA GLU A 27 7.85 -14.16 14.48
C GLU A 27 8.47 -12.92 15.13
N ARG A 28 8.29 -11.77 14.49
CA ARG A 28 8.58 -10.45 15.05
C ARG A 28 7.50 -9.44 14.67
N SER A 29 7.29 -8.49 15.56
CA SER A 29 6.40 -7.36 15.31
C SER A 29 7.07 -6.04 15.68
N SER A 30 6.62 -4.98 15.02
CA SER A 30 6.92 -3.58 15.35
C SER A 30 5.63 -2.78 15.23
N GLN A 31 5.64 -1.56 15.78
CA GLN A 31 4.52 -0.64 15.65
C GLN A 31 5.03 0.70 15.15
N ASP A 32 4.24 1.32 14.30
CA ASP A 32 4.49 2.68 13.81
C ASP A 32 3.17 3.44 13.75
N GLU A 33 3.11 4.58 14.45
CA GLU A 33 1.92 5.42 14.59
C GLU A 33 0.63 4.64 14.95
N GLY A 34 0.77 3.52 15.67
CA GLY A 34 -0.31 2.63 16.12
C GLY A 34 -0.78 1.58 15.12
N ILE A 35 -0.15 1.46 13.95
CA ILE A 35 -0.32 0.33 13.04
C ILE A 35 0.74 -0.73 13.38
N GLU A 36 0.32 -1.99 13.46
CA GLU A 36 1.22 -3.11 13.74
C GLU A 36 1.80 -3.67 12.42
N PHE A 37 3.11 -3.91 12.41
CA PHE A 37 3.83 -4.53 11.32
C PHE A 37 4.39 -5.86 11.78
N LYS A 38 4.00 -6.97 11.14
CA LYS A 38 4.43 -8.33 11.50
C LYS A 38 5.24 -8.96 10.38
N SER A 39 6.18 -9.81 10.75
CA SER A 39 6.98 -10.60 9.82
C SER A 39 7.61 -11.78 10.54
N THR A 40 8.32 -12.63 9.80
CA THR A 40 9.26 -13.56 10.42
C THR A 40 10.61 -12.88 10.71
N ILE A 41 11.39 -13.44 11.62
CA ILE A 41 12.74 -12.93 11.97
C ILE A 41 13.72 -12.94 10.79
N THR A 42 13.41 -13.66 9.71
CA THR A 42 14.24 -13.75 8.50
C THR A 42 14.00 -12.60 7.53
N VAL A 43 12.87 -11.89 7.65
CA VAL A 43 12.62 -10.65 6.91
C VAL A 43 13.61 -9.60 7.40
N SER A 44 14.18 -8.84 6.47
CA SER A 44 15.14 -7.77 6.77
C SER A 44 14.50 -6.56 7.45
N ASP A 45 15.30 -5.80 8.22
CA ASP A 45 14.86 -4.56 8.86
C ASP A 45 14.48 -3.49 7.83
N ASP A 46 15.27 -3.36 6.75
CA ASP A 46 14.97 -2.50 5.60
C ASP A 46 13.55 -2.71 5.05
N ALA A 47 13.06 -3.96 4.99
CA ALA A 47 11.73 -4.25 4.49
C ALA A 47 10.64 -3.72 5.44
N ILE A 48 10.85 -3.85 6.75
CA ILE A 48 9.92 -3.30 7.75
C ILE A 48 9.91 -1.77 7.66
N GLU A 49 11.09 -1.15 7.67
CA GLU A 49 11.23 0.31 7.59
C GLU A 49 10.61 0.86 6.28
N ARG A 50 10.80 0.14 5.17
CA ARG A 50 10.19 0.50 3.89
C ARG A 50 8.66 0.41 3.93
N ALA A 51 8.12 -0.64 4.53
CA ALA A 51 6.67 -0.80 4.67
C ALA A 51 6.06 0.30 5.56
N GLN A 52 6.70 0.61 6.69
CA GLN A 52 6.31 1.69 7.59
C GLN A 52 6.30 3.03 6.86
N TYR A 53 7.39 3.35 6.16
CA TYR A 53 7.49 4.58 5.35
C TYR A 53 6.34 4.72 4.34
N ILE A 54 6.04 3.66 3.57
CA ILE A 54 4.96 3.69 2.58
C ILE A 54 3.61 3.96 3.24
N VAL A 55 3.28 3.22 4.30
CA VAL A 55 2.02 3.38 5.05
C VAL A 55 1.89 4.80 5.58
N ASP A 56 2.98 5.35 6.12
CA ASP A 56 3.02 6.70 6.64
C ASP A 56 2.81 7.77 5.58
N GLN A 57 3.44 7.63 4.41
CA GLN A 57 3.20 8.55 3.30
C GLN A 57 1.75 8.46 2.82
N MET A 58 1.21 7.26 2.65
CA MET A 58 -0.17 7.08 2.18
C MET A 58 -1.23 7.60 3.17
N LEU A 59 -0.92 7.62 4.47
CA LEU A 59 -1.82 8.14 5.51
C LEU A 59 -1.50 9.57 5.96
N SER A 60 -0.46 10.22 5.43
CA SER A 60 0.00 11.55 5.85
C SER A 60 -1.10 12.62 5.80
N ASN A 61 -2.00 12.56 4.82
CA ASN A 61 -3.16 13.45 4.67
C ASN A 61 -4.48 12.81 5.15
N ALA A 62 -4.44 11.59 5.69
CA ALA A 62 -5.61 10.78 6.01
C ALA A 62 -5.60 10.29 7.48
N SER A 63 -5.31 11.18 8.43
CA SER A 63 -5.23 10.85 9.86
C SER A 63 -6.51 10.20 10.41
N ALA A 64 -7.69 10.63 9.96
CA ALA A 64 -8.96 10.01 10.34
C ALA A 64 -9.07 8.55 9.90
N ILE A 65 -8.46 8.17 8.78
CA ILE A 65 -8.39 6.78 8.31
C ILE A 65 -7.42 5.99 9.19
N ARG A 66 -6.26 6.57 9.51
CA ARG A 66 -5.29 5.98 10.44
C ARG A 66 -5.94 5.64 11.77
N GLU A 67 -6.70 6.56 12.37
CA GLU A 67 -7.39 6.31 13.64
C GLU A 67 -8.42 5.18 13.56
N LYS A 68 -9.16 5.07 12.44
CA LYS A 68 -10.07 3.94 12.22
C LYS A 68 -9.32 2.61 12.13
N MET A 69 -8.19 2.58 11.42
CA MET A 69 -7.34 1.39 11.28
C MET A 69 -6.74 0.97 12.63
N LYS A 70 -6.23 1.92 13.43
CA LYS A 70 -5.74 1.69 14.79
C LYS A 70 -6.84 1.10 15.68
N ALA A 71 -8.05 1.67 15.66
CA ALA A 71 -9.16 1.25 16.50
C ALA A 71 -9.59 -0.21 16.26
N ILE A 72 -9.32 -0.78 15.09
CA ILE A 72 -9.65 -2.16 14.76
C ILE A 72 -8.46 -3.12 14.84
N GLY A 73 -7.29 -2.63 15.25
CA GLY A 73 -6.05 -3.40 15.29
C GLY A 73 -5.59 -3.82 13.90
N PHE A 74 -5.58 -2.87 12.95
CA PHE A 74 -5.10 -3.13 11.59
C PHE A 74 -3.63 -3.53 11.59
N LYS A 75 -3.28 -4.52 10.75
CA LYS A 75 -1.91 -5.03 10.63
C LYS A 75 -1.43 -5.04 9.20
N VAL A 76 -0.15 -4.76 9.03
CA VAL A 76 0.59 -5.03 7.79
C VAL A 76 1.53 -6.21 8.03
N GLU A 77 1.42 -7.28 7.26
CA GLU A 77 2.31 -8.44 7.37
C GLU A 77 3.21 -8.59 6.15
N ILE A 78 4.52 -8.73 6.37
CA ILE A 78 5.50 -8.87 5.30
C ILE A 78 5.76 -10.36 5.06
N ILE A 79 5.48 -10.79 3.83
CA ILE A 79 5.78 -12.15 3.38
C ILE A 79 7.27 -12.19 3.04
N GLY A 80 8.06 -12.98 3.76
CA GLY A 80 9.48 -13.14 3.45
C GLY A 80 9.70 -13.64 2.02
N LYS A 81 10.85 -13.31 1.44
CA LYS A 81 11.18 -13.68 0.04
C LYS A 81 11.14 -15.19 -0.24
N ASP A 82 11.37 -16.01 0.79
CA ASP A 82 11.36 -17.48 0.73
C ASP A 82 10.07 -18.09 1.33
N GLN A 83 9.06 -17.26 1.62
CA GLN A 83 7.76 -17.66 2.17
C GLN A 83 6.65 -17.50 1.14
N VAL A 84 5.53 -18.20 1.34
CA VAL A 84 4.26 -17.93 0.65
C VAL A 84 3.27 -17.24 1.59
N LEU A 85 2.16 -16.70 1.06
CA LEU A 85 1.20 -15.93 1.85
C LEU A 85 0.66 -16.74 3.04
N SER A 86 0.29 -18.01 2.83
CA SER A 86 -0.28 -18.84 3.91
C SER A 86 0.72 -19.31 4.96
N ASP A 87 2.02 -19.01 4.80
CA ASP A 87 3.01 -19.19 5.88
C ASP A 87 2.90 -18.10 6.95
N LEU A 88 2.23 -16.99 6.63
CA LEU A 88 1.91 -15.95 7.61
C LEU A 88 0.73 -16.39 8.50
N PRO A 89 0.83 -16.24 9.84
CA PRO A 89 -0.18 -16.75 10.77
C PRO A 89 -1.59 -16.22 10.50
N ASP A 90 -1.72 -14.90 10.25
CA ASP A 90 -3.01 -14.24 10.05
C ASP A 90 -3.63 -14.59 8.66
N TYR A 91 -2.86 -15.25 7.78
CA TYR A 91 -3.28 -15.72 6.45
C TYR A 91 -3.26 -17.25 6.29
N SER A 92 -2.94 -18.00 7.35
CA SER A 92 -2.83 -19.47 7.32
C SER A 92 -4.08 -20.19 6.82
N ASN A 93 -5.25 -19.59 7.03
CA ASN A 93 -6.53 -20.09 6.55
C ASN A 93 -6.72 -20.00 5.01
N LEU A 94 -5.80 -19.36 4.28
CA LEU A 94 -5.81 -19.26 2.81
C LEU A 94 -5.04 -20.41 2.13
N LYS A 95 -4.39 -21.29 2.90
CA LYS A 95 -3.63 -22.42 2.36
C LYS A 95 -4.49 -23.27 1.43
N GLY A 96 -4.01 -23.48 0.21
CA GLY A 96 -4.69 -24.25 -0.83
C GLY A 96 -5.97 -23.60 -1.38
N LYS A 97 -6.24 -22.33 -1.07
CA LYS A 97 -7.38 -21.58 -1.62
C LYS A 97 -6.94 -20.71 -2.80
N THR A 98 -7.94 -20.28 -3.56
CA THR A 98 -7.77 -19.33 -4.65
C THR A 98 -8.43 -18.00 -4.33
N THR A 99 -7.90 -16.93 -4.91
CA THR A 99 -8.57 -15.63 -5.04
C THR A 99 -9.88 -15.78 -5.82
N LEU A 100 -10.72 -14.74 -5.80
CA LEU A 100 -12.00 -14.73 -6.52
C LEU A 100 -11.83 -14.91 -8.04
N ASP A 101 -10.68 -14.51 -8.58
CA ASP A 101 -10.34 -14.69 -9.99
C ASP A 101 -9.54 -15.97 -10.30
N GLY A 102 -9.48 -16.89 -9.34
CA GLY A 102 -8.95 -18.25 -9.54
C GLY A 102 -7.43 -18.38 -9.40
N ARG A 103 -6.72 -17.33 -8.98
CA ARG A 103 -5.27 -17.41 -8.70
C ARG A 103 -5.04 -18.09 -7.35
N ASP A 104 -4.11 -19.02 -7.30
CA ASP A 104 -3.67 -19.67 -6.07
C ASP A 104 -2.94 -18.66 -5.16
N TYR A 105 -3.39 -18.52 -3.91
CA TYR A 105 -2.81 -17.58 -2.94
C TYR A 105 -1.32 -17.83 -2.68
N ASP A 106 -0.83 -19.06 -2.83
CA ASP A 106 0.56 -19.40 -2.52
C ASP A 106 1.47 -19.48 -3.77
N LYS A 107 0.91 -19.48 -4.99
CA LYS A 107 1.73 -19.59 -6.23
C LYS A 107 1.95 -18.27 -6.98
N GLY A 108 1.32 -17.19 -6.53
CA GLY A 108 1.42 -15.92 -7.27
C GLY A 108 1.11 -14.68 -6.46
N THR A 109 0.35 -14.77 -5.37
CA THR A 109 -0.02 -13.61 -4.58
C THR A 109 1.15 -13.17 -3.70
N ARG A 110 1.62 -11.95 -3.91
CA ARG A 110 2.65 -11.28 -3.10
C ARG A 110 2.13 -10.04 -2.39
N GLY A 111 0.82 -9.97 -2.21
CA GLY A 111 0.17 -8.97 -1.39
C GLY A 111 -1.35 -9.15 -1.42
N VAL A 112 -2.02 -8.76 -0.33
CA VAL A 112 -3.47 -8.78 -0.18
C VAL A 112 -3.91 -7.63 0.69
N GLY A 113 -4.78 -6.76 0.19
CA GLY A 113 -5.45 -5.70 0.94
C GLY A 113 -6.84 -6.07 1.44
N SER A 114 -7.15 -5.79 2.69
CA SER A 114 -8.47 -6.01 3.29
C SER A 114 -8.81 -4.96 4.35
N LYS A 115 -9.96 -5.07 4.99
CA LYS A 115 -10.35 -4.13 6.05
C LYS A 115 -9.49 -4.23 7.30
N LYS A 116 -8.87 -5.38 7.61
CA LYS A 116 -8.10 -5.57 8.86
C LYS A 116 -6.63 -5.92 8.65
N LEU A 117 -6.31 -6.49 7.50
CA LEU A 117 -4.98 -7.00 7.19
C LEU A 117 -4.56 -6.50 5.82
N CYS A 118 -3.31 -6.10 5.71
CA CYS A 118 -2.62 -5.92 4.44
C CYS A 118 -1.34 -6.77 4.44
N SER A 119 -0.96 -7.32 3.30
CA SER A 119 0.32 -7.99 3.15
C SER A 119 1.07 -7.56 1.91
N VAL A 120 2.38 -7.73 1.93
CA VAL A 120 3.28 -7.48 0.80
C VAL A 120 4.52 -8.38 0.87
N GLY A 121 5.06 -8.77 -0.28
CA GLY A 121 6.32 -9.50 -0.37
C GLY A 121 7.53 -8.62 -0.08
N GLU A 122 8.46 -9.13 0.73
CA GLU A 122 9.76 -8.51 1.01
C GLU A 122 10.53 -8.18 -0.27
N GLU A 123 10.48 -9.08 -1.26
CA GLU A 123 11.16 -8.89 -2.54
C GLU A 123 10.62 -7.71 -3.35
N ASN A 124 9.35 -7.33 -3.14
CA ASN A 124 8.77 -6.17 -3.80
C ASN A 124 9.16 -4.87 -3.10
N LEU A 125 9.11 -4.85 -1.76
CA LEU A 125 9.51 -3.69 -0.94
C LEU A 125 10.96 -3.27 -1.23
N LEU A 126 11.85 -4.25 -1.37
CA LEU A 126 13.29 -4.02 -1.54
C LEU A 126 13.78 -4.18 -2.99
N CYS A 127 12.85 -4.43 -3.92
CA CYS A 127 13.16 -4.63 -5.33
C CYS A 127 14.23 -5.70 -5.59
N LEU A 128 14.14 -6.82 -4.86
CA LEU A 128 15.10 -7.91 -4.97
C LEU A 128 15.05 -8.57 -6.36
N PRO A 129 16.18 -9.13 -6.85
CA PRO A 129 16.22 -9.81 -8.14
C PRO A 129 15.22 -10.97 -8.23
N GLY A 130 14.61 -11.13 -9.41
CA GLY A 130 13.70 -12.25 -9.70
C GLY A 130 12.27 -12.06 -9.21
N GLN A 131 11.93 -10.93 -8.58
CA GLN A 131 10.55 -10.65 -8.18
C GLN A 131 9.59 -10.60 -9.37
N ARG A 132 8.36 -11.05 -9.15
CA ARG A 132 7.30 -11.09 -10.16
C ARG A 132 6.78 -9.69 -10.53
N TYR A 133 6.67 -8.81 -9.54
CA TYR A 133 6.02 -7.51 -9.63
C TYR A 133 7.03 -6.36 -9.69
N ARG A 134 8.05 -6.49 -10.57
CA ARG A 134 9.19 -5.56 -10.63
C ARG A 134 8.89 -4.16 -11.19
N ASP A 135 7.71 -3.97 -11.76
CA ASP A 135 7.32 -2.75 -12.47
C ASP A 135 6.27 -1.95 -11.68
N GLU A 136 6.08 -2.26 -10.38
CA GLU A 136 5.10 -1.61 -9.51
C GLU A 136 5.41 -1.77 -8.00
N ASP A 137 4.92 -0.83 -7.18
CA ASP A 137 4.87 -0.96 -5.72
C ASP A 137 3.58 -1.67 -5.30
N VAL A 138 3.68 -2.93 -4.87
CA VAL A 138 2.55 -3.78 -4.49
C VAL A 138 1.94 -3.31 -3.18
N LEU A 139 2.74 -2.80 -2.23
CA LEU A 139 2.18 -2.32 -0.96
C LEU A 139 1.28 -1.11 -1.20
N VAL A 140 1.66 -0.19 -2.11
CA VAL A 140 0.81 0.96 -2.46
C VAL A 140 -0.53 0.49 -3.03
N HIS A 141 -0.54 -0.53 -3.89
CA HIS A 141 -1.76 -1.13 -4.41
C HIS A 141 -2.62 -1.74 -3.29
N GLU A 142 -2.08 -2.68 -2.53
CA GLU A 142 -2.83 -3.46 -1.55
C GLU A 142 -3.29 -2.62 -0.36
N PHE A 143 -2.47 -1.66 0.05
CA PHE A 143 -2.84 -0.75 1.13
C PHE A 143 -3.91 0.25 0.67
N SER A 144 -3.98 0.61 -0.62
CA SER A 144 -5.07 1.44 -1.14
C SER A 144 -6.44 0.77 -1.01
N HIS A 145 -6.54 -0.56 -1.21
CA HIS A 145 -7.76 -1.34 -0.94
C HIS A 145 -8.18 -1.24 0.53
N SER A 146 -7.19 -1.24 1.42
CA SER A 146 -7.38 -1.12 2.85
C SER A 146 -7.84 0.29 3.24
N ILE A 147 -7.28 1.33 2.63
CA ILE A 147 -7.71 2.72 2.79
C ILE A 147 -9.14 2.92 2.29
N MET A 148 -9.47 2.40 1.10
CA MET A 148 -10.82 2.48 0.53
C MET A 148 -11.88 1.91 1.47
N ALA A 149 -11.58 0.79 2.14
CA ALA A 149 -12.48 0.15 3.11
C ALA A 149 -12.76 0.98 4.38
N HIS A 150 -12.02 2.08 4.59
CA HIS A 150 -12.16 2.98 5.73
C HIS A 150 -12.60 4.41 5.35
N LEU A 151 -12.74 4.70 4.05
CA LEU A 151 -13.37 5.92 3.58
C LEU A 151 -14.82 5.98 4.05
N ASP A 152 -15.37 7.19 4.16
CA ASP A 152 -16.79 7.34 4.41
C ASP A 152 -17.62 6.82 3.22
N VAL A 153 -18.88 6.49 3.47
CA VAL A 153 -19.78 5.88 2.48
C VAL A 153 -19.97 6.79 1.27
N SER A 154 -19.97 8.11 1.44
CA SER A 154 -20.14 9.03 0.32
C SER A 154 -18.92 9.05 -0.60
N THR A 155 -17.71 9.03 -0.04
CA THR A 155 -16.48 8.93 -0.84
C THR A 155 -16.38 7.58 -1.56
N GLN A 156 -16.75 6.48 -0.92
CA GLN A 156 -16.80 5.17 -1.59
C GLN A 156 -17.79 5.18 -2.77
N ALA A 157 -18.99 5.75 -2.59
CA ALA A 157 -19.96 5.87 -3.66
C ALA A 157 -19.49 6.78 -4.81
N MET A 158 -18.71 7.83 -4.52
CA MET A 158 -18.11 8.66 -5.57
C MET A 158 -17.04 7.91 -6.37
N ILE A 159 -16.27 7.01 -5.74
CA ILE A 159 -15.32 6.13 -6.43
C ILE A 159 -16.06 5.17 -7.36
N ASP A 160 -17.14 4.55 -6.86
CA ASP A 160 -17.96 3.63 -7.68
C ASP A 160 -18.57 4.36 -8.89
N LEU A 161 -19.09 5.58 -8.69
CA LEU A 161 -19.61 6.41 -9.78
C LEU A 161 -18.54 6.83 -10.78
N ALA A 162 -17.35 7.20 -10.33
CA ALA A 162 -16.23 7.54 -11.22
C ALA A 162 -15.81 6.32 -12.07
N TYR A 163 -15.75 5.14 -11.46
CA TYR A 163 -15.51 3.88 -12.16
C TYR A 163 -16.60 3.59 -13.21
N GLU A 164 -17.88 3.74 -12.86
CA GLU A 164 -19.00 3.54 -13.79
C GLU A 164 -18.90 4.50 -14.98
N ASN A 165 -18.64 5.79 -14.73
CA ASN A 165 -18.42 6.78 -15.79
C ASN A 165 -17.25 6.42 -16.71
N ALA A 166 -16.11 6.00 -16.15
CA ALA A 166 -14.95 5.57 -16.91
C ALA A 166 -15.23 4.32 -17.76
N SER A 167 -16.03 3.38 -17.23
CA SER A 167 -16.45 2.17 -17.91
C SER A 167 -17.40 2.48 -19.08
N GLU A 168 -18.45 3.27 -18.85
CA GLU A 168 -19.45 3.63 -19.87
C GLU A 168 -18.84 4.44 -21.02
N SER A 169 -17.90 5.34 -20.70
CA SER A 169 -17.19 6.14 -21.69
C SER A 169 -16.05 5.41 -22.39
N LYS A 170 -15.75 4.17 -21.98
CA LYS A 170 -14.57 3.40 -22.43
C LYS A 170 -13.28 4.20 -22.33
N LEU A 171 -13.11 4.86 -21.18
CA LEU A 171 -12.00 5.77 -20.94
C LEU A 171 -10.65 5.03 -21.07
N TYR A 172 -10.60 3.79 -20.57
CA TYR A 172 -9.44 2.91 -20.65
C TYR A 172 -9.64 1.81 -21.69
N PRO A 173 -8.56 1.16 -22.17
CA PRO A 173 -8.64 0.04 -23.09
C PRO A 173 -9.53 -1.11 -22.58
N ASP A 174 -10.31 -1.71 -23.49
CA ASP A 174 -11.21 -2.82 -23.17
C ASP A 174 -10.44 -4.01 -22.54
N GLY A 175 -10.99 -4.57 -21.45
CA GLY A 175 -10.43 -5.74 -20.77
C GLY A 175 -9.22 -5.48 -19.88
N ILE A 176 -8.82 -4.22 -19.70
CA ILE A 176 -7.67 -3.88 -18.87
C ILE A 176 -7.95 -4.08 -17.37
N TYR A 177 -6.93 -4.51 -16.61
CA TYR A 177 -7.11 -4.93 -15.23
C TYR A 177 -7.67 -3.83 -14.31
N MET A 178 -7.22 -2.58 -14.46
CA MET A 178 -7.75 -1.41 -13.75
C MET A 178 -9.27 -1.26 -13.91
N MET A 179 -9.84 -1.68 -15.04
CA MET A 179 -11.28 -1.61 -15.30
C MET A 179 -12.03 -2.90 -14.95
N ARG A 180 -11.46 -3.75 -14.10
CA ARG A 180 -12.12 -4.98 -13.67
C ARG A 180 -13.26 -4.74 -12.68
N ASN A 181 -13.06 -3.81 -11.75
CA ASN A 181 -14.04 -3.33 -10.78
C ASN A 181 -13.54 -2.02 -10.15
N SER A 182 -14.40 -1.33 -9.39
CA SER A 182 -14.08 -0.04 -8.77
C SER A 182 -12.91 -0.09 -7.78
N ARG A 183 -12.62 -1.25 -7.18
CA ARG A 183 -11.50 -1.41 -6.24
C ARG A 183 -10.16 -1.45 -6.97
N GLU A 184 -10.08 -2.21 -8.07
CA GLU A 184 -8.85 -2.21 -8.91
C GLU A 184 -8.63 -0.86 -9.60
N TYR A 185 -9.73 -0.20 -10.01
CA TYR A 185 -9.71 1.15 -10.53
C TYR A 185 -9.08 2.15 -9.55
N TRP A 186 -9.52 2.09 -8.29
CA TRP A 186 -8.92 2.88 -7.21
C TRP A 186 -7.45 2.53 -6.97
N ALA A 187 -7.10 1.24 -6.96
CA ALA A 187 -5.75 0.81 -6.58
C ALA A 187 -4.69 1.09 -7.65
N GLU A 188 -4.97 0.80 -8.91
CA GLU A 188 -4.09 1.13 -10.04
C GLU A 188 -3.96 2.64 -10.21
N GLY A 189 -5.06 3.39 -10.02
CA GLY A 189 -5.06 4.84 -9.96
C GLY A 189 -4.19 5.39 -8.83
N THR A 190 -4.22 4.75 -7.66
CA THR A 190 -3.39 5.13 -6.51
C THR A 190 -1.90 4.93 -6.81
N GLN A 191 -1.50 3.82 -7.45
CA GLN A 191 -0.11 3.63 -7.86
C GLN A 191 0.33 4.70 -8.87
N ALA A 192 -0.53 5.06 -9.83
CA ALA A 192 -0.26 6.17 -10.74
C ALA A 192 -0.15 7.51 -9.98
N TRP A 193 -1.02 7.79 -9.02
CA TRP A 193 -0.99 9.01 -8.20
C TRP A 193 0.33 9.20 -7.46
N PHE A 194 0.94 8.12 -6.99
CA PHE A 194 2.23 8.18 -6.30
C PHE A 194 3.45 8.04 -7.23
N ASP A 195 3.24 7.88 -8.55
CA ASP A 195 4.30 7.67 -9.54
C ASP A 195 5.17 6.42 -9.24
N VAL A 196 4.52 5.34 -8.79
CA VAL A 196 5.15 4.08 -8.35
C VAL A 196 4.73 2.84 -9.18
N THR A 197 4.33 3.07 -10.43
CA THR A 197 4.09 2.00 -11.39
C THR A 197 4.65 2.41 -12.75
N ARG A 198 5.13 1.43 -13.49
CA ARG A 198 5.54 1.55 -14.89
C ARG A 198 4.74 0.65 -15.80
N ARG A 199 3.75 -0.04 -15.24
CA ARG A 199 2.90 -0.95 -16.00
C ARG A 199 2.16 -0.20 -17.09
N HIS A 200 1.84 -0.93 -18.15
CA HIS A 200 1.02 -0.48 -19.27
C HIS A 200 -0.15 -1.42 -19.52
N ASP A 201 0.05 -2.70 -19.22
CA ASP A 201 -0.90 -3.78 -19.43
C ASP A 201 -2.05 -3.81 -18.42
N VAL A 202 -1.90 -3.16 -17.26
CA VAL A 202 -2.97 -3.08 -16.24
C VAL A 202 -3.68 -1.74 -16.17
N ASN A 203 -3.04 -0.65 -16.61
CA ASN A 203 -3.56 0.73 -16.46
C ASN A 203 -3.46 1.58 -17.75
N GLY A 204 -3.07 0.99 -18.88
CA GLY A 204 -3.06 1.65 -20.19
C GLY A 204 -1.84 2.54 -20.42
N GLY A 205 -0.90 2.58 -19.47
CA GLY A 205 0.25 3.47 -19.50
C GLY A 205 0.01 4.84 -18.87
N TYR A 206 -1.16 5.04 -18.25
CA TYR A 206 -1.49 6.21 -17.41
C TYR A 206 -0.87 6.08 -16.02
N ASN A 207 0.44 5.87 -16.00
CA ASN A 207 1.20 5.37 -14.86
C ASN A 207 1.90 6.46 -14.03
N THR A 208 1.44 7.71 -14.16
CA THR A 208 1.94 8.86 -13.40
C THR A 208 0.79 9.77 -13.01
N ARG A 209 0.94 10.55 -11.94
CA ARG A 209 -0.05 11.52 -11.46
C ARG A 209 -0.45 12.50 -12.55
N GLU A 210 0.51 12.97 -13.33
CA GLU A 210 0.27 13.93 -14.42
C GLU A 210 -0.63 13.31 -15.50
N LYS A 211 -0.21 12.17 -16.08
CA LYS A 211 -1.04 11.43 -17.05
C LYS A 211 -2.43 11.08 -16.50
N LEU A 212 -2.53 10.72 -15.21
CA LEU A 212 -3.81 10.42 -14.58
C LEU A 212 -4.70 11.66 -14.49
N LYS A 213 -4.15 12.82 -14.09
CA LYS A 213 -4.89 14.09 -14.04
C LYS A 213 -5.43 14.49 -15.42
N ASP A 214 -4.63 14.29 -16.46
CA ASP A 214 -5.02 14.63 -17.84
C ASP A 214 -6.07 13.65 -18.40
N HIS A 215 -5.92 12.35 -18.10
CA HIS A 215 -6.76 11.30 -18.67
C HIS A 215 -8.06 11.08 -17.90
N ASP A 216 -8.00 11.03 -16.58
CA ASP A 216 -9.11 10.72 -15.68
C ASP A 216 -9.17 11.71 -14.50
N PRO A 217 -9.62 12.96 -14.77
CA PRO A 217 -9.66 14.00 -13.75
C PRO A 217 -10.64 13.70 -12.60
N GLN A 218 -11.64 12.83 -12.80
CA GLN A 218 -12.57 12.44 -11.74
C GLN A 218 -11.86 11.58 -10.69
N LEU A 219 -11.16 10.52 -11.12
CA LEU A 219 -10.35 9.70 -10.23
C LEU A 219 -9.23 10.50 -9.58
N ALA A 220 -8.54 11.33 -10.37
CA ALA A 220 -7.48 12.18 -9.87
C ALA A 220 -7.96 13.12 -8.73
N SER A 221 -9.17 13.68 -8.84
CA SER A 221 -9.75 14.53 -7.80
C SER A 221 -10.04 13.75 -6.51
N LEU A 222 -10.53 12.51 -6.61
CA LEU A 222 -10.80 11.66 -5.44
C LEU A 222 -9.49 11.26 -4.74
N LEU A 223 -8.46 10.94 -5.53
CA LEU A 223 -7.13 10.62 -5.01
C LEU A 223 -6.49 11.84 -4.34
N GLU A 224 -6.64 13.03 -4.91
CA GLU A 224 -6.17 14.29 -4.29
C GLU A 224 -6.87 14.58 -2.97
N GLN A 225 -8.17 14.32 -2.87
CA GLN A 225 -8.93 14.50 -1.62
C GLN A 225 -8.38 13.60 -0.50
N VAL A 226 -8.00 12.36 -0.81
CA VAL A 226 -7.51 11.40 0.19
C VAL A 226 -6.03 11.60 0.48
N TYR A 227 -5.20 11.61 -0.55
CA TYR A 227 -3.74 11.57 -0.45
C TYR A 227 -3.08 12.95 -0.47
N GLY A 228 -3.79 14.00 -0.85
CA GLY A 228 -3.21 15.32 -1.06
C GLY A 228 -2.08 15.28 -2.08
N SER A 229 -1.06 16.12 -1.87
CA SER A 229 0.08 16.24 -2.77
C SER A 229 1.25 15.31 -2.43
N THR A 230 1.14 14.46 -1.41
CA THR A 230 2.21 13.59 -0.90
C THR A 230 2.89 12.77 -1.99
N ARG A 231 4.20 12.58 -1.88
CA ARG A 231 5.01 11.77 -2.78
C ARG A 231 5.63 10.61 -2.01
N ILE A 232 5.79 9.47 -2.68
CA ILE A 232 6.51 8.33 -2.15
C ILE A 232 7.85 8.27 -2.87
N SER A 233 8.94 8.45 -2.13
CA SER A 233 10.27 8.17 -2.65
C SER A 233 10.41 6.67 -2.89
N ARG A 234 10.99 6.28 -4.01
CA ARG A 234 11.24 4.87 -4.36
C ARG A 234 12.35 4.32 -3.47
N TYR A 235 12.31 3.03 -3.16
CA TYR A 235 13.45 2.36 -2.56
C TYR A 235 14.60 2.27 -3.57
N HIS A 236 15.85 2.31 -3.08
CA HIS A 236 17.01 2.27 -3.96
C HIS A 236 17.05 0.96 -4.75
N GLY A 237 17.20 1.06 -6.08
CA GLY A 237 17.20 -0.11 -6.98
C GLY A 237 15.83 -0.49 -7.54
N CYS A 238 14.74 0.15 -7.08
CA CYS A 238 13.44 -0.02 -7.71
C CYS A 238 13.38 0.67 -9.07
N ALA A 239 12.86 -0.05 -10.06
CA ALA A 239 12.74 0.44 -11.43
C ALA A 239 11.49 1.30 -11.65
N TYR A 240 10.46 1.11 -10.82
CA TYR A 240 9.16 1.79 -10.89
C TYR A 240 9.16 3.14 -10.22
#